data_AF-A0A0E3MDA8-F1
#
_entry.id   AF-A0A0E3MDA8-F1
#
_cell.length_a   1.000
_cell.length_b   1.000
_cell.length_c   1.000
_cell.angle_alpha   90.00
_cell.angle_beta   90.00
_cell.angle_gamma   90.00
#
_symmetry.space_group_name_H-M   'P 1'
#
loop_
_entity.id
_entity.type
_entity.pdbx_description
1 polymer ?
#
loop_
_entity_poly.entity_id
_entity_poly.type
_entity_poly.pdbx_seq_one_letter_code
_entity_poly.pdbx_strand_id
1 'polypeptide(L)'
;MRKLDFEIALRETIGEGKKIMLEEFNHFLSNKENKQLYCNIMNVLKLASKWKDIKNGVEIRMGKVDDKVFSNALQNLVNFNFVSKVDDEYKIVDLMLKEIDFNKC
;
A
#
# COMPACT_ATOMS: atom_id res chain seq x y z
N MET A 1 -5.03 -1.07 37.09
CA MET A 1 -3.60 -1.02 36.73
C MET A 1 -3.29 -1.93 35.54
N ARG A 2 -3.34 -3.26 35.67
CA ARG A 2 -2.96 -4.24 34.61
C ARG A 2 -3.57 -4.03 33.19
N LYS A 3 -4.79 -3.50 33.09
CA LYS A 3 -5.45 -3.25 31.80
C LYS A 3 -4.88 -2.02 31.06
N LEU A 4 -4.49 -0.99 31.81
CA LEU A 4 -3.89 0.23 31.26
C LEU A 4 -2.51 -0.08 30.65
N ASP A 5 -1.70 -0.90 31.34
CA ASP A 5 -0.37 -1.30 30.87
C ASP A 5 -0.44 -2.13 29.59
N PHE A 6 -1.45 -3.00 29.47
CA PHE A 6 -1.71 -3.77 28.25
C PHE A 6 -2.12 -2.88 27.08
N GLU A 7 -3.03 -1.92 27.29
CA GLU A 7 -3.47 -0.99 26.24
C GLU A 7 -2.32 -0.10 25.75
N ILE A 8 -1.41 0.31 26.64
CA ILE A 8 -0.20 1.06 26.28
C ILE A 8 0.73 0.18 25.44
N ALA A 9 1.07 -1.02 25.92
CA ALA A 9 1.97 -1.93 25.20
C ALA A 9 1.43 -2.29 23.80
N LEU A 10 0.12 -2.51 23.68
CA LEU A 10 -0.52 -2.77 22.39
C LEU A 10 -0.42 -1.56 21.45
N ARG A 11 -0.67 -0.35 21.96
CA ARG A 11 -0.59 0.89 21.17
C ARG A 11 0.84 1.13 20.67
N GLU A 12 1.83 0.95 21.54
CA GLU A 12 3.25 1.10 21.18
C GLU A 12 3.66 0.06 20.14
N THR A 13 3.24 -1.20 20.31
CA THR A 13 3.50 -2.27 19.33
C THR A 13 2.91 -1.95 17.96
N ILE A 14 1.65 -1.47 17.91
CA ILE A 14 1.02 -1.04 16.65
C ILE A 14 1.77 0.16 16.06
N GLY A 15 2.19 1.11 16.89
CA GLY A 15 2.94 2.30 16.47
C GLY A 15 4.26 1.93 15.80
N GLU A 16 5.06 1.07 16.44
CA GLU A 16 6.34 0.64 15.89
C GLU A 16 6.15 -0.21 14.62
N GLY A 17 5.15 -1.10 14.60
CA GLY A 17 4.81 -1.88 13.41
C GLY A 17 4.46 -0.99 12.20
N LYS A 18 3.66 0.06 12.39
CA LYS A 18 3.35 1.04 11.32
C LYS A 18 4.60 1.77 10.83
N LYS A 19 5.52 2.12 11.74
CA LYS A 19 6.77 2.79 11.40
C LYS A 19 7.69 1.90 10.56
N ILE A 20 7.87 0.63 10.97
CA ILE A 20 8.65 -0.35 10.22
C ILE A 20 8.09 -0.51 8.80
N MET A 21 6.78 -0.71 8.66
CA MET A 21 6.13 -0.86 7.35
C MET A 21 6.27 0.39 6.47
N LEU A 22 6.21 1.59 7.06
CA LEU A 22 6.43 2.84 6.33
C LEU A 22 7.89 2.96 5.86
N GLU A 23 8.85 2.59 6.69
CA GLU A 23 10.28 2.58 6.34
C GLU A 23 10.57 1.60 5.20
N GLU A 24 10.04 0.37 5.26
CA GLU A 24 10.15 -0.62 4.19
C GLU A 24 9.55 -0.12 2.88
N PHE A 25 8.36 0.47 2.93
CA PHE A 25 7.72 1.02 1.74
C PHE A 25 8.51 2.21 1.16
N ASN A 26 9.00 3.11 2.01
CA ASN A 26 9.85 4.22 1.57
C ASN A 26 11.17 3.75 0.95
N HIS A 27 11.78 2.71 1.52
CA HIS A 27 12.97 2.08 0.95
C HIS A 27 12.66 1.48 -0.43
N PHE A 28 11.54 0.76 -0.58
CA PHE A 28 11.08 0.27 -1.87
C PHE A 28 10.91 1.40 -2.90
N LEU A 29 10.28 2.52 -2.51
CA LEU A 29 10.03 3.67 -3.38
C LEU A 29 11.32 4.40 -3.76
N SER A 30 12.36 4.37 -2.93
CA SER A 30 13.61 5.11 -3.16
C SER A 30 14.26 4.77 -4.51
N ASN A 31 14.04 3.53 -4.98
CA ASN A 31 14.57 3.00 -6.24
C ASN A 31 13.57 3.10 -7.41
N LYS A 32 12.47 3.87 -7.29
CA LYS A 32 11.43 4.00 -8.32
C LYS A 32 11.39 5.41 -8.88
N GLU A 33 11.31 5.52 -10.20
CA GLU A 33 11.14 6.81 -10.89
C GLU A 33 9.75 7.41 -10.63
N ASN A 34 8.69 6.60 -10.77
CA ASN A 34 7.31 7.05 -10.59
C ASN A 34 6.74 6.61 -9.22
N LYS A 35 7.26 7.19 -8.14
CA LYS A 35 6.82 6.89 -6.76
C LYS A 35 5.31 7.14 -6.58
N GLN A 36 4.80 8.20 -7.22
CA GLN A 36 3.41 8.61 -7.10
C GLN A 36 2.43 7.54 -7.61
N LEU A 37 2.79 6.81 -8.67
CA LEU A 37 1.97 5.70 -9.16
C LEU A 37 1.79 4.60 -8.10
N TYR A 38 2.87 4.20 -7.43
CA TYR A 38 2.82 3.17 -6.38
C TYR A 38 1.93 3.60 -5.21
N CYS A 39 2.07 4.84 -4.75
CA CYS A 39 1.30 5.36 -3.62
C CYS A 39 -0.19 5.51 -3.98
N ASN A 40 -0.51 5.90 -5.22
CA ASN A 40 -1.89 5.91 -5.69
C ASN A 40 -2.48 4.50 -5.82
N ILE A 41 -1.72 3.52 -6.32
CA ILE A 41 -2.16 2.12 -6.35
C ILE A 41 -2.50 1.64 -4.94
N MET A 42 -1.61 1.87 -3.96
CA MET A 42 -1.85 1.49 -2.56
C MET A 42 -3.07 2.18 -1.94
N ASN A 43 -3.30 3.46 -2.24
CA ASN A 43 -4.51 4.16 -1.80
C ASN A 43 -5.79 3.58 -2.39
N VAL A 44 -5.79 3.25 -3.69
CA VAL A 44 -6.97 2.73 -4.38
C VAL A 44 -7.26 1.27 -3.98
N LEU A 45 -6.22 0.48 -3.69
CA LEU A 45 -6.33 -0.90 -3.19
C LEU A 45 -7.09 -1.01 -1.85
N LYS A 46 -7.24 0.10 -1.11
CA LYS A 46 -8.10 0.13 0.09
C LYS A 46 -9.58 0.06 -0.24
N LEU A 47 -9.97 0.36 -1.48
CA LEU A 47 -11.36 0.49 -1.93
C LEU A 47 -11.70 -0.49 -3.06
N ALA A 48 -10.72 -0.89 -3.87
CA ALA A 48 -10.92 -1.74 -5.04
C ALA A 48 -9.91 -2.88 -5.08
N SER A 49 -10.35 -4.06 -5.51
CA SER A 49 -9.53 -5.28 -5.60
C SER A 49 -9.23 -5.70 -7.03
N LYS A 50 -10.06 -5.34 -8.02
CA LYS A 50 -9.89 -5.79 -9.40
C LYS A 50 -8.98 -4.86 -10.19
N TRP A 51 -8.16 -5.41 -11.08
CA TRP A 51 -7.20 -4.66 -11.90
C TRP A 51 -7.82 -3.42 -12.56
N LYS A 52 -8.99 -3.58 -13.20
CA LYS A 52 -9.68 -2.50 -13.93
C LYS A 52 -10.12 -1.38 -13.00
N ASP A 53 -10.64 -1.73 -11.83
CA ASP A 53 -11.15 -0.76 -10.86
C ASP A 53 -9.99 -0.01 -10.18
N ILE A 54 -8.89 -0.72 -9.90
CA ILE A 54 -7.67 -0.11 -9.38
C ILE A 54 -7.09 0.88 -10.40
N LYS A 55 -6.99 0.47 -11.68
CA LYS A 55 -6.50 1.35 -12.74
C LYS A 55 -7.37 2.59 -12.88
N ASN A 56 -8.69 2.42 -12.97
CA ASN A 56 -9.62 3.54 -13.06
C ASN A 56 -9.46 4.51 -11.88
N GLY A 57 -9.35 3.99 -10.65
CA GLY A 57 -9.14 4.82 -9.46
C GLY A 57 -7.82 5.58 -9.48
N VAL A 58 -6.76 4.98 -10.01
CA VAL A 58 -5.47 5.66 -10.20
C VAL A 58 -5.59 6.75 -11.28
N GLU A 59 -6.22 6.45 -12.41
CA GLU A 59 -6.36 7.42 -13.50
C GLU A 59 -7.22 8.62 -13.13
N ILE A 60 -8.21 8.45 -12.25
CA ILE A 60 -8.98 9.56 -11.66
C ILE A 60 -8.08 10.50 -10.85
N ARG A 61 -7.07 9.94 -10.15
CA ARG A 61 -6.20 10.71 -9.22
C ARG A 61 -5.04 11.40 -9.91
N MET A 62 -4.45 10.81 -10.95
CA MET A 62 -3.22 11.32 -11.57
C MET A 62 -3.27 11.44 -13.10
N GLY A 63 -4.42 11.17 -13.73
CA GLY A 63 -4.56 11.14 -15.19
C GLY A 63 -4.21 9.78 -15.80
N LYS A 64 -4.31 9.67 -17.13
CA LYS A 64 -4.11 8.41 -17.85
C LYS A 64 -2.76 7.77 -17.55
N VAL A 65 -2.77 6.46 -17.35
CA VAL A 65 -1.58 5.64 -17.17
C VAL A 65 -1.59 4.51 -18.19
N ASP A 66 -0.45 4.31 -18.85
CA ASP A 66 -0.28 3.19 -19.78
C ASP A 66 -0.48 1.83 -19.06
N ASP A 67 -1.17 0.89 -19.73
CA ASP A 67 -1.54 -0.40 -19.15
C ASP A 67 -0.31 -1.22 -18.72
N LYS A 68 0.78 -1.16 -19.49
CA LYS A 68 2.03 -1.87 -19.18
C LYS A 68 2.73 -1.20 -18.00
N VAL A 69 2.77 0.13 -17.95
CA VAL A 69 3.32 0.87 -16.81
C VAL A 69 2.56 0.56 -15.53
N PHE A 70 1.23 0.61 -15.57
CA PHE A 70 0.38 0.28 -14.43
C PHE A 70 0.55 -1.17 -13.97
N SER A 71 0.51 -2.12 -14.92
CA SER A 71 0.65 -3.55 -14.59
C SER A 71 2.01 -3.88 -14.01
N ASN A 72 3.08 -3.26 -14.51
CA ASN A 72 4.43 -3.42 -13.96
C ASN A 72 4.53 -2.85 -12.54
N ALA A 73 3.92 -1.69 -12.28
CA ALA A 73 3.91 -1.11 -10.93
C ALA A 73 3.13 -1.98 -9.94
N LEU A 74 1.95 -2.46 -10.34
CA LEU A 74 1.14 -3.37 -9.52
C LEU A 74 1.85 -4.71 -9.27
N GLN A 75 2.50 -5.28 -10.30
CA GLN A 75 3.27 -6.51 -10.16
C GLN A 75 4.50 -6.31 -9.27
N ASN A 76 5.16 -5.15 -9.32
CA ASN A 76 6.24 -4.83 -8.40
C ASN A 76 5.77 -4.81 -6.95
N LEU A 77 4.58 -4.25 -6.66
CA LEU A 77 4.01 -4.30 -5.31
C LEU A 77 3.73 -5.74 -4.86
N VAL A 78 3.36 -6.63 -5.79
CA VAL A 78 3.22 -8.05 -5.51
C VAL A 78 4.55 -8.73 -5.22
N ASN A 79 5.56 -8.47 -6.06
CA ASN A 79 6.88 -9.08 -5.92
C ASN A 79 7.58 -8.69 -4.61
N PHE A 80 7.31 -7.49 -4.10
CA PHE A 80 7.83 -7.01 -2.83
C PHE A 80 6.90 -7.30 -1.63
N ASN A 81 5.85 -8.11 -1.84
CA ASN A 81 4.94 -8.55 -0.80
C ASN A 81 4.21 -7.39 -0.07
N PHE A 82 3.94 -6.26 -0.75
CA PHE A 82 3.02 -5.25 -0.23
C PHE A 82 1.57 -5.58 -0.60
N VAL A 83 1.40 -6.30 -1.71
CA VAL A 83 0.12 -6.70 -2.29
C VAL A 83 0.15 -8.19 -2.60
N SER A 84 -0.93 -8.91 -2.32
CA SER A 84 -1.12 -10.29 -2.81
C SER A 84 -2.09 -10.28 -3.99
N LYS A 85 -1.85 -11.13 -4.98
CA LYS A 85 -2.83 -11.47 -6.01
C LYS A 85 -3.39 -12.87 -5.73
N VAL A 86 -4.71 -12.98 -5.55
CA VAL A 86 -5.42 -14.27 -5.44
C VAL A 86 -6.54 -14.25 -6.46
N ASP A 87 -6.56 -15.24 -7.33
CA ASP A 87 -7.40 -15.27 -8.54
C ASP A 87 -7.20 -13.98 -9.36
N ASP A 88 -8.23 -13.14 -9.46
CA ASP A 88 -8.22 -11.85 -10.16
C ASP A 88 -8.35 -10.63 -9.22
N GLU A 89 -8.09 -10.83 -7.93
CA GLU A 89 -8.14 -9.79 -6.91
C GLU A 89 -6.75 -9.48 -6.33
N TYR A 90 -6.51 -8.19 -6.10
CA TYR A 90 -5.33 -7.64 -5.45
C TYR A 90 -5.72 -7.10 -4.07
N LYS A 91 -4.92 -7.41 -3.05
CA LYS A 91 -5.17 -7.00 -1.66
C LYS A 91 -3.86 -6.61 -0.97
N ILE A 92 -3.89 -5.54 -0.19
CA ILE A 92 -2.79 -5.18 0.71
C ILE A 92 -2.63 -6.31 1.73
N VAL A 93 -1.42 -6.83 1.88
CA VAL A 93 -1.16 -8.05 2.69
C VAL A 93 -1.19 -7.78 4.19
N ASP A 94 -0.80 -6.58 4.63
CA ASP A 94 -0.64 -6.24 6.04
C ASP A 94 -1.65 -5.19 6.49
N LEU A 95 -2.23 -5.37 7.69
CA LEU A 95 -3.17 -4.42 8.28
C LEU A 95 -2.50 -3.07 8.58
N MET A 96 -1.24 -3.05 9.01
CA MET A 96 -0.48 -1.82 9.26
C MET A 96 -0.30 -1.02 7.97
N LEU A 97 -0.07 -1.68 6.83
CA LEU A 97 0.01 -1.01 5.52
C LEU A 97 -1.34 -0.40 5.11
N LYS A 98 -2.48 -1.04 5.43
CA LYS A 98 -3.81 -0.47 5.15
C LYS A 98 -4.06 0.83 5.92
N GLU A 99 -3.46 0.97 7.09
CA GLU A 99 -3.59 2.13 7.97
C GLU A 99 -2.70 3.31 7.57
N ILE A 100 -1.71 3.12 6.68
CA ILE A 100 -0.81 4.18 6.23
C ILE A 100 -1.53 5.11 5.24
N ASP A 101 -1.47 6.42 5.46
CA ASP A 101 -1.95 7.41 4.49
C ASP A 101 -0.90 7.64 3.39
N PHE A 102 -1.08 6.99 2.24
CA PHE A 102 -0.16 7.09 1.10
C PHE A 102 -0.33 8.39 0.29
N ASN A 103 -1.23 9.31 0.67
CA ASN A 103 -1.31 10.63 0.02
C ASN A 103 -0.15 11.56 0.42
N LYS A 104 0.69 11.14 1.38
CA LYS A 104 1.89 11.85 1.85
C LYS A 104 3.20 11.26 1.30
N CYS A 105 3.10 10.31 0.37
CA CYS A 105 4.15 10.12 -0.64
C CYS A 105 4.19 11.35 -1.57
#